data_AF-A0A2A5T380-F1
#
_entry.id   AF-A0A2A5T380-F1
#
_cell.length_a   1.000
_cell.length_b   1.000
_cell.length_c   1.000
_cell.angle_alpha   90.00
_cell.angle_beta   90.00
_cell.angle_gamma   90.00
#
_symmetry.space_group_name_H-M   'P 1'
#
loop_
_entity.id
_entity.type
_entity.pdbx_description
1 polymer ?
#
loop_
_entity_poly.entity_id
_entity_poly.type
_entity_poly.pdbx_seq_one_letter_code
_entity_poly.pdbx_strand_id
1 'polypeptide(L)' 'MASKSASTVTAVTVDLLMLYKKYHHTIMADNSLDFSYHEKIAKDLDVEIHFLCPLHCMETRKK' A
#
# COMPACT_ATOMS: atom_id res chain seq x y z
N MET A 1 -21.08 2.59 -11.74
CA MET A 1 -19.66 3.01 -11.76
C MET A 1 -19.10 2.77 -10.38
N ALA A 2 -18.19 1.80 -10.21
CA ALA A 2 -17.50 1.63 -8.94
C ALA A 2 -16.68 2.91 -8.70
N SER A 3 -17.01 3.67 -7.65
CA SER A 3 -16.19 4.81 -7.26
C SER A 3 -14.79 4.30 -6.95
N LYS A 4 -13.77 4.98 -7.47
CA LYS A 4 -12.36 4.76 -7.07
C LYS A 4 -12.16 5.31 -5.65
N SER A 5 -12.88 4.76 -4.68
CA SER A 5 -12.77 5.13 -3.27
C SER A 5 -11.71 4.25 -2.62
N ALA A 6 -10.99 4.82 -1.66
CA ALA A 6 -9.97 4.09 -0.90
C ALA A 6 -10.55 2.82 -0.23
N SER A 7 -11.83 2.82 0.14
CA SER A 7 -12.52 1.65 0.68
C SER A 7 -12.64 0.50 -0.33
N THR A 8 -12.94 0.79 -1.59
CA THR A 8 -13.04 -0.20 -2.67
C THR A 8 -11.66 -0.73 -3.04
N VAL A 9 -10.67 0.16 -3.13
CA VAL A 9 -9.28 -0.24 -3.39
C VAL A 9 -8.76 -1.14 -2.28
N THR A 10 -9.09 -0.85 -1.02
CA THR A 10 -8.71 -1.67 0.14
C THR A 10 -9.29 -3.07 0.07
N ALA A 11 -10.60 -3.19 -0.17
CA ALA A 11 -11.26 -4.50 -0.24
C ALA A 11 -10.66 -5.38 -1.35
N VAL A 12 -10.52 -4.82 -2.56
CA VAL A 12 -9.95 -5.54 -3.71
C VAL A 12 -8.49 -5.92 -3.47
N THR A 13 -7.70 -5.04 -2.83
CA THR A 13 -6.29 -5.30 -2.52
C THR A 13 -6.15 -6.45 -1.52
N VAL A 14 -6.96 -6.45 -0.45
CA VAL A 14 -6.96 -7.55 0.53
C VAL A 14 -7.37 -8.85 -0.15
N ASP A 15 -8.48 -8.88 -0.88
CA ASP A 15 -8.97 -10.09 -1.56
C ASP A 15 -7.93 -10.67 -2.53
N LEU A 16 -7.26 -9.81 -3.31
CA LEU A 16 -6.24 -10.22 -4.27
C LEU A 16 -4.99 -10.79 -3.58
N LEU A 17 -4.53 -10.13 -2.52
CA LEU A 17 -3.28 -10.49 -1.84
C LEU A 17 -3.45 -11.60 -0.80
N MET A 18 -4.68 -11.85 -0.32
CA MET A 18 -4.99 -12.94 0.62
C MET A 18 -4.53 -14.30 0.08
N LEU A 19 -4.69 -14.52 -1.23
CA LEU A 19 -4.29 -15.74 -1.94
C LEU A 19 -2.79 -16.03 -1.83
N TYR A 20 -1.99 -14.98 -1.66
CA TYR A 20 -0.53 -15.05 -1.58
C TYR A 20 0.01 -14.71 -0.20
N LYS A 21 -0.85 -14.60 0.82
CA LYS A 21 -0.49 -14.18 2.19
C LYS A 21 0.70 -14.96 2.76
N LYS A 22 0.81 -16.26 2.45
CA LYS A 22 1.92 -17.11 2.93
C LYS A 22 3.30 -16.70 2.39
N TYR A 23 3.36 -15.96 1.29
CA TYR A 23 4.59 -15.57 0.60
C TYR A 23 4.95 -14.09 0.80
N HIS A 24 4.02 -13.30 1.35
CA HIS A 24 4.19 -11.86 1.48
C HIS A 24 4.56 -11.55 2.94
N HIS A 25 5.76 -11.00 3.16
CA HIS A 25 6.19 -10.51 4.47
C HIS A 25 6.10 -8.98 4.57
N THR A 26 6.20 -8.32 3.41
CA THR A 26 6.30 -6.86 3.32
C THR A 26 5.63 -6.37 2.04
N ILE A 27 4.90 -5.25 2.11
CA ILE A 27 4.29 -4.56 0.97
C ILE A 27 4.90 -3.16 0.87
N MET A 28 5.30 -2.74 -0.32
CA MET A 28 5.65 -1.34 -0.58
C MET A 28 4.48 -0.63 -1.26
N ALA A 29 4.02 0.47 -0.67
CA ALA A 29 2.91 1.26 -1.18
C ALA A 29 3.36 2.66 -1.59
N ASP A 30 2.67 3.26 -2.56
CA ASP A 30 2.79 4.69 -2.82
C ASP A 30 1.96 5.49 -1.80
N ASN A 31 2.27 6.78 -1.64
CA ASN A 31 1.54 7.69 -0.74
C ASN A 31 0.24 8.22 -1.35
N SER A 32 -0.40 7.50 -2.27
CA SER A 32 -1.64 8.00 -2.89
C SER A 32 -2.81 7.95 -1.90
N LEU A 33 -3.76 8.87 -2.10
CA LEU A 33 -4.98 8.96 -1.28
C LEU A 33 -5.83 7.68 -1.34
N ASP A 34 -5.69 6.91 -2.42
CA ASP A 34 -6.39 5.64 -2.63
C ASP A 34 -5.91 4.55 -1.63
N PHE A 35 -4.72 4.70 -1.04
CA PHE A 35 -4.15 3.81 -0.01
C PHE A 35 -4.20 4.41 1.41
N SER A 36 -5.10 5.37 1.65
CA SER A 36 -5.28 5.97 2.99
C SER A 36 -5.61 4.96 4.09
N TYR A 37 -6.13 3.77 3.75
CA TYR A 37 -6.44 2.68 4.68
C TYR A 37 -5.36 1.58 4.76
N HIS A 38 -4.10 1.91 4.44
CA HIS A 38 -2.95 1.01 4.55
C HIS A 38 -2.84 0.29 5.91
N GLU A 39 -3.15 0.93 7.03
CA GLU A 39 -3.14 0.28 8.35
C GLU A 39 -4.11 -0.91 8.42
N LYS A 40 -5.27 -0.80 7.77
CA LYS A 40 -6.25 -1.88 7.67
C LYS A 40 -5.73 -3.01 6.78
N ILE A 41 -5.12 -2.67 5.65
CA ILE A 41 -4.51 -3.64 4.74
C ILE A 41 -3.39 -4.42 5.45
N ALA A 42 -2.52 -3.72 6.19
CA ALA A 42 -1.42 -4.30 6.96
C ALA A 42 -1.94 -5.30 7.99
N LYS A 43 -2.99 -4.92 8.74
CA LYS A 43 -3.60 -5.76 9.76
C LYS A 43 -4.29 -7.01 9.18
N ASP A 44 -5.07 -6.85 8.12
CA ASP A 44 -5.81 -7.98 7.52
C ASP A 44 -4.85 -9.00 6.87
N LEU A 45 -3.78 -8.50 6.24
CA LEU A 45 -2.77 -9.33 5.60
C LEU A 45 -1.67 -9.82 6.57
N ASP A 46 -1.57 -9.26 7.77
CA ASP A 46 -0.50 -9.55 8.75
C ASP A 46 0.90 -9.32 8.15
N VAL A 47 1.09 -8.15 7.53
CA VAL A 47 2.31 -7.77 6.80
C VAL A 47 2.75 -6.35 7.17
N GLU A 48 4.04 -6.09 7.04
CA GLU A 48 4.58 -4.74 7.19
C GLU A 48 4.36 -3.94 5.89
N ILE A 49 3.90 -2.69 6.00
CA ILE A 49 3.74 -1.79 4.85
C ILE A 49 4.74 -0.64 4.97
N HIS A 50 5.57 -0.47 3.94
CA HIS A 50 6.45 0.69 3.81
C HIS A 50 5.97 1.61 2.71
N PHE A 51 5.91 2.90 3.01
CA PHE A 51 5.65 3.91 2.01
C PHE A 51 6.91 4.28 1.27
N LEU A 52 6.82 4.29 -0.05
CA LEU A 52 7.83 4.89 -0.89
C LEU A 52 7.85 6.39 -0.62
N CYS A 53 8.99 6.88 -0.12
CA CYS A 53 9.24 8.31 -0.08
C CYS A 53 9.13 8.85 -1.53
N PRO A 54 8.35 9.92 -1.78
CA PRO A 54 8.29 10.53 -3.11
C PRO A 54 9.72 10.79 -3.61
N LEU A 55 9.93 10.76 -4.93
CA LEU A 55 11.22 10.90 -5.63
C LEU A 55 12.09 12.13 -5.24
N HIS A 56 11.75 12.89 -4.22
CA HIS A 56 12.52 13.98 -3.65
C HIS A 56 13.64 13.57 -2.68
N CYS A 57 13.68 12.32 -2.18
CA CYS A 57 14.74 11.90 -1.26
C CYS A 57 16.12 11.72 -1.95
N MET A 58 16.16 11.56 -3.26
CA MET A 58 17.42 11.42 -4.02
C MET A 58 17.87 12.71 -4.72
N GLU A 59 17.13 13.81 -4.59
CA GLU A 59 17.41 15.08 -5.27
C GLU A 59 17.96 16.18 -4.36
N THR A 60 18.71 15.81 -3.31
CA THR A 60 19.55 16.73 -2.53
C THR A 60 20.93 16.14 -2.22
N ARG A 61 21.64 15.66 -3.25
CA ARG A 61 23.11 15.72 -3.30
C ARG A 61 23.57 16.39 -4.60
N LYS A 62 23.26 17.68 -4.72
CA LYS A 62 24.01 18.62 -5.57
C LYS A 62 24.40 19.86 -4.76
N LYS A 63 25.40 19.70 -3.91
CA LYS A 63 26.64 20.49 -3.83
C LYS A 63 27.47 20.03 -2.64
#